data_AF-A0A927GDP4-F1
#
_entry.id   AF-A0A927GDP4-F1
#
_cell.length_a   1.000
_cell.length_b   1.000
_cell.length_c   1.000
_cell.angle_alpha   90.00
_cell.angle_beta   90.00
_cell.angle_gamma   90.00
#
_symmetry.space_group_name_H-M   'P 1'
#
loop_
_entity.id
_entity.type
_entity.pdbx_description
1 polymer ?
#
loop_
_entity_poly.entity_id
_entity_poly.type
_entity_poly.pdbx_seq_one_letter_code
_entity_poly.pdbx_strand_id
1 'polypeptide(L)'
;MKLTLKPVDIPFMVGDTVWVDQPCGAANEFPYFQGIIMQIILDGSLTNTLVIRNRVETHELVITNAIYGLKPIGDHTGMARVNVNVQLIPLQTNLFATKIQLLAYQNQTS
;
A
#
# COMPACT_ATOMS: atom_id res chain seq x y z
N MET A 1 11.10 13.55 27.65
CA MET A 1 10.78 13.62 26.22
C MET A 1 10.48 12.22 25.74
N LYS A 2 9.33 11.99 25.09
CA LYS A 2 8.96 10.70 24.51
C LYS A 2 8.62 10.88 23.03
N LEU A 3 9.09 9.95 22.20
CA LEU A 3 8.63 9.79 20.82
C LEU A 3 7.61 8.67 20.80
N THR A 4 6.42 8.93 20.26
CA THR A 4 5.36 7.93 20.13
C THR A 4 4.99 7.76 18.66
N LEU A 5 4.80 6.51 18.24
CA LEU A 5 4.23 6.19 16.95
C LEU A 5 2.71 6.20 17.08
N LYS A 6 2.03 6.98 16.24
CA LYS A 6 0.57 6.94 16.21
C LYS A 6 0.11 5.63 15.54
N PRO A 7 -0.82 4.88 16.14
CA PRO A 7 -1.44 3.74 15.47
C PRO A 7 -2.08 4.19 14.15
N VAL A 8 -1.90 3.38 13.10
CA VAL A 8 -2.49 3.60 11.78
C VAL A 8 -3.15 2.31 11.32
N ASP A 9 -4.32 2.42 10.71
CA ASP A 9 -5.03 1.27 10.15
C ASP A 9 -4.37 0.86 8.83
N ILE A 10 -4.09 -0.44 8.70
CA ILE A 10 -3.52 -1.05 7.51
C ILE A 10 -4.61 -1.94 6.90
N PRO A 11 -5.06 -1.69 5.65
CA PRO A 11 -6.27 -2.30 5.10
C PRO A 11 -6.15 -3.80 4.78
N PHE A 12 -4.93 -4.35 4.64
CA PHE A 12 -4.70 -5.75 4.31
C PHE A 12 -3.50 -6.32 5.07
N MET A 13 -3.47 -7.64 5.24
CA MET A 13 -2.44 -8.38 5.96
C MET A 13 -1.54 -9.20 5.02
N VAL A 14 -0.37 -9.59 5.52
CA VAL A 14 0.48 -10.57 4.83
C VAL A 14 -0.25 -11.90 4.72
N GLY A 15 -0.24 -12.49 3.53
CA GLY A 15 -0.97 -13.71 3.18
C GLY A 15 -2.33 -13.45 2.53
N ASP A 16 -2.89 -12.24 2.64
CA ASP A 16 -4.14 -11.91 1.98
C ASP A 16 -4.00 -11.94 0.46
N THR A 17 -5.07 -12.39 -0.20
CA THR A 17 -5.21 -12.32 -1.64
C THR A 17 -6.01 -11.08 -2.01
N VAL A 18 -5.45 -10.24 -2.88
CA VAL A 18 -6.04 -8.97 -3.29
C VAL A 18 -6.00 -8.80 -4.81
N TRP A 19 -6.90 -7.97 -5.31
CA TRP A 19 -6.89 -7.43 -6.66
C TRP A 19 -6.22 -6.06 -6.65
N VAL A 20 -5.28 -5.86 -7.55
CA VAL A 20 -4.42 -4.68 -7.62
C VAL A 20 -4.76 -3.88 -8.86
N ASP A 21 -5.11 -2.61 -8.68
CA ASP A 21 -5.36 -1.65 -9.77
C ASP A 21 -4.05 -0.99 -10.21
N GLN A 22 -3.10 -1.80 -10.69
CA GLN A 22 -1.85 -1.34 -11.27
C GLN A 22 -1.40 -2.28 -12.39
N PRO A 23 -0.73 -1.73 -13.43
CA PRO A 23 -0.22 -2.57 -14.50
C PRO A 23 0.82 -3.58 -14.02
N CYS A 24 0.82 -4.77 -14.63
CA CYS A 24 1.85 -5.76 -14.46
C CYS A 24 2.22 -6.42 -15.80
N GLY A 25 3.36 -7.08 -15.85
CA GLY A 25 3.88 -7.69 -17.08
C GLY A 25 5.29 -7.19 -17.39
N ALA A 26 5.98 -7.84 -18.32
CA ALA A 26 7.28 -7.34 -18.78
C ALA A 26 7.15 -5.98 -19.47
N ALA A 27 6.02 -5.73 -20.12
CA ALA A 27 5.71 -4.49 -20.82
C ALA A 27 4.45 -3.78 -20.28
N ASN A 28 4.06 -4.03 -19.02
CA ASN A 28 2.81 -3.50 -18.43
C ASN A 28 1.54 -3.85 -19.24
N GLU A 29 1.54 -5.03 -19.86
CA GLU A 29 0.48 -5.49 -20.77
C GLU A 29 -0.85 -5.79 -20.07
N PHE A 30 -0.84 -6.02 -18.75
CA PHE A 30 -2.07 -6.27 -17.98
C PHE A 30 -2.37 -5.06 -17.10
N PRO A 31 -3.54 -4.43 -17.20
CA PRO A 31 -3.86 -3.19 -16.48
C PRO A 31 -4.09 -3.39 -14.98
N TYR A 32 -4.42 -4.61 -14.56
CA TYR A 32 -4.64 -5.01 -13.17
C TYR A 32 -4.29 -6.49 -13.00
N PHE A 33 -4.11 -6.96 -11.77
CA PHE A 33 -3.81 -8.37 -11.48
C PHE A 33 -4.30 -8.82 -10.10
N GLN A 34 -4.36 -10.14 -9.89
CA GLN A 34 -4.56 -10.73 -8.58
C GLN A 34 -3.20 -11.12 -7.98
N GLY A 35 -2.98 -10.84 -6.69
CA GLY A 35 -1.74 -11.16 -6.01
C GLY A 35 -1.93 -11.56 -4.55
N ILE A 36 -0.96 -12.30 -4.02
CA ILE A 36 -0.84 -12.58 -2.58
C ILE A 36 0.16 -11.58 -1.99
N ILE A 37 -0.21 -10.94 -0.88
CA ILE A 37 0.67 -10.04 -0.15
C ILE A 37 1.75 -10.87 0.55
N MET A 38 3.01 -10.69 0.14
CA MET A 38 4.15 -11.41 0.70
C MET A 38 4.79 -10.64 1.86
N GLN A 39 4.73 -9.31 1.82
CA GLN A 39 5.29 -8.43 2.85
C GLN A 39 4.64 -7.05 2.77
N ILE A 40 4.66 -6.34 3.89
CA ILE A 40 4.22 -4.94 4.01
C ILE A 40 5.38 -4.18 4.63
N ILE A 41 5.91 -3.18 3.92
CA ILE A 41 6.96 -2.29 4.41
C ILE A 41 6.29 -0.97 4.77
N LEU A 42 6.37 -0.61 6.05
CA LEU A 42 5.88 0.69 6.51
C LEU A 42 6.95 1.74 6.23
N ASP A 43 6.65 2.63 5.29
CA ASP A 43 7.55 3.71 4.94
C ASP A 43 7.38 4.85 5.95
N GLY A 44 8.23 4.80 6.97
CA GLY A 44 8.39 5.86 7.97
C GLY A 44 9.45 6.89 7.58
N SER A 45 9.78 7.01 6.29
CA SER A 45 10.81 7.93 5.81
C SER A 45 10.64 9.33 6.39
N LEU A 46 11.57 9.69 7.27
CA LEU A 46 11.78 11.05 7.79
C LEU A 46 12.44 11.93 6.72
N THR A 47 12.13 11.74 5.43
CA THR A 47 12.68 12.56 4.33
C THR A 47 12.42 14.04 4.58
N ASN A 48 11.36 14.36 5.32
CA ASN A 48 11.22 15.63 6.01
C ASN A 48 11.74 15.48 7.44
N THR A 49 12.91 16.07 7.72
CA THR A 49 13.50 16.13 9.06
C THR A 49 12.44 16.54 10.09
N LEU A 50 12.21 15.73 11.12
CA LEU A 50 11.24 16.03 12.16
C LEU A 50 11.80 17.15 13.06
N VAL A 51 11.52 18.41 12.70
CA VAL A 51 12.04 19.58 13.43
C VAL A 51 11.12 19.90 14.61
N ILE A 52 11.62 19.67 15.83
CA ILE A 52 10.94 20.03 17.08
C ILE A 52 11.17 21.52 17.36
N ARG A 53 10.12 22.34 17.23
CA ARG A 53 10.17 23.80 17.52
C ARG A 53 9.45 24.19 18.81
N ASN A 54 8.63 23.30 19.36
CA ASN A 54 7.76 23.58 20.49
C ASN A 54 8.13 22.70 21.68
N ARG A 55 8.02 23.25 22.90
CA ARG A 55 8.23 22.51 24.15
C ARG A 55 6.98 21.70 24.48
N VAL A 56 6.98 20.44 24.08
CA VAL A 56 5.93 19.46 24.43
C VAL A 56 6.57 18.20 25.02
N GLU A 57 5.81 17.45 25.82
CA GLU A 57 6.33 16.24 26.50
C GLU A 57 6.45 15.04 25.55
N THR A 58 5.53 14.97 24.58
CA THR A 58 5.40 13.88 23.60
C THR A 58 5.36 14.43 22.18
N HIS A 59 6.16 13.83 21.30
CA HIS A 59 6.14 14.08 19.85
C HIS A 59 5.61 12.84 19.12
N GLU A 60 4.86 13.07 18.05
CA GLU A 60 4.24 12.00 17.26
C GLU A 60 4.99 11.78 15.94
N LEU A 61 5.29 10.52 15.65
CA LEU A 61 5.68 10.06 14.32
C LEU A 61 4.47 9.41 13.66
N VAL A 62 4.15 9.81 12.43
CA VAL A 62 3.02 9.29 11.66
C VAL A 62 3.55 8.59 10.42
N ILE A 63 3.15 7.33 10.25
CA ILE A 63 3.42 6.57 9.03
C ILE A 63 2.33 6.95 8.02
N THR A 64 2.73 7.51 6.89
CA THR A 64 1.81 7.99 5.86
C THR A 64 1.72 7.05 4.67
N ASN A 65 2.69 6.14 4.49
CA ASN A 65 2.77 5.26 3.33
C ASN A 65 3.11 3.81 3.73
N ALA A 66 2.61 2.86 2.95
CA ALA A 66 3.00 1.46 3.01
C ALA A 66 3.31 0.91 1.60
N ILE A 67 4.33 0.08 1.52
CA ILE A 67 4.72 -0.64 0.30
C ILE A 67 4.33 -2.10 0.47
N TYR A 68 3.41 -2.57 -0.36
CA TYR A 68 2.99 -3.96 -0.40
C TYR A 68 3.80 -4.69 -1.44
N GLY A 69 4.56 -5.70 -1.03
CA GLY A 69 5.25 -6.61 -1.95
C GLY A 69 4.34 -7.77 -2.28
N LEU A 70 3.84 -7.85 -3.51
CA LEU A 70 2.90 -8.86 -3.95
C LEU A 70 3.54 -9.87 -4.90
N LYS A 71 3.11 -11.13 -4.81
CA LYS A 71 3.36 -12.16 -5.82
C LYS A 71 2.10 -12.33 -6.67
N PRO A 72 2.13 -12.05 -7.99
CA PRO A 72 1.00 -12.31 -8.87
C PRO A 72 0.62 -13.80 -8.88
N ILE A 73 -0.69 -14.05 -8.93
CA ILE A 73 -1.30 -15.39 -8.97
C ILE A 73 -2.41 -15.46 -10.04
N GLY A 74 -3.08 -16.60 -10.16
CA GLY A 74 -4.13 -16.82 -11.16
C GLY A 74 -3.56 -16.76 -12.57
N ASP A 75 -4.17 -15.94 -13.43
CA ASP A 75 -3.78 -15.73 -14.83
C ASP A 75 -2.34 -15.19 -15.00
N HIS A 76 -1.74 -14.68 -13.92
CA HIS A 76 -0.42 -14.05 -13.89
C HIS A 76 0.61 -14.85 -13.08
N THR A 77 0.32 -16.12 -12.79
CA THR A 77 1.21 -17.00 -12.03
C THR A 77 2.58 -17.13 -12.72
N GLY A 78 3.65 -17.01 -11.93
CA GLY A 78 5.03 -17.11 -12.43
C GLY A 78 5.70 -15.76 -12.68
N MET A 79 4.93 -14.67 -12.80
CA MET A 79 5.46 -13.32 -12.99
C MET A 79 6.30 -12.82 -11.80
N ALA A 80 7.16 -11.84 -12.04
CA ALA A 80 7.98 -11.22 -11.00
C ALA A 80 7.11 -10.60 -9.89
N ARG A 81 7.71 -10.39 -8.71
CA ARG A 81 7.05 -9.68 -7.61
C ARG A 81 6.83 -8.22 -8.00
N VAL A 82 5.71 -7.66 -7.58
CA VAL A 82 5.32 -6.27 -7.84
C VAL A 82 5.20 -5.53 -6.51
N ASN A 83 5.74 -4.32 -6.45
CA ASN A 83 5.60 -3.46 -5.28
C ASN A 83 4.51 -2.42 -5.55
N VAL A 84 3.54 -2.33 -4.65
CA VAL A 84 2.43 -1.37 -4.74
C VAL A 84 2.55 -0.40 -3.58
N ASN A 85 2.68 0.88 -3.89
CA ASN A 85 2.67 1.94 -2.90
C ASN A 85 1.22 2.33 -2.57
N VAL A 86 0.91 2.42 -1.28
CA VAL A 86 -0.40 2.81 -0.75
C VAL A 86 -0.19 3.97 0.21
N GLN A 87 -0.81 5.12 -0.09
CA GLN A 87 -0.93 6.20 0.88
C GLN A 87 -1.95 5.77 1.94
N LEU A 88 -1.59 5.88 3.21
CA LEU A 88 -2.46 5.59 4.35
C LEU A 88 -3.23 6.83 4.81
N ILE A 89 -2.74 8.03 4.49
CA ILE A 89 -3.32 9.32 4.90
C ILE A 89 -3.20 10.38 3.78
N PRO A 90 -4.30 10.75 3.09
CA PRO A 90 -5.57 10.01 3.06
C PRO A 90 -5.36 8.62 2.46
N LEU A 91 -6.20 7.65 2.83
CA LEU A 91 -6.08 6.30 2.28
C LEU A 91 -6.34 6.32 0.77
N GLN A 92 -5.35 5.93 -0.02
CA GLN A 92 -5.50 5.74 -1.47
C GLN A 92 -5.75 4.26 -1.77
N THR A 93 -6.91 3.95 -2.36
CA THR A 93 -7.32 2.56 -2.62
C THR A 93 -6.68 2.04 -3.90
N ASN A 94 -5.58 1.29 -3.76
CA ASN A 94 -4.94 0.57 -4.87
C ASN A 94 -5.11 -0.96 -4.78
N LEU A 95 -5.62 -1.43 -3.64
CA LEU A 95 -5.80 -2.85 -3.30
C LEU A 95 -7.27 -3.10 -2.97
N PHE A 96 -7.83 -4.17 -3.53
CA PHE A 96 -9.23 -4.53 -3.41
C PHE A 96 -9.37 -5.99 -2.98
N ALA A 97 -10.34 -6.30 -2.14
CA ALA A 97 -10.56 -7.69 -1.72
C ALA A 97 -11.11 -8.55 -2.87
N THR A 98 -11.80 -7.93 -3.84
CA THR A 98 -12.44 -8.65 -4.97
C THR A 98 -12.26 -7.92 -6.30
N LYS A 99 -12.33 -8.68 -7.40
CA LYS A 99 -12.31 -8.12 -8.76
C LYS A 99 -13.47 -7.15 -9.00
N ILE A 100 -14.64 -7.44 -8.45
CA ILE A 100 -15.84 -6.62 -8.60
C ILE A 100 -15.61 -5.22 -8.02
N GLN A 101 -15.01 -5.15 -6.82
CA GLN A 101 -14.68 -3.85 -6.20
C GLN A 101 -13.67 -3.05 -7.04
N LEU A 102 -12.65 -3.72 -7.59
CA LEU A 102 -11.68 -3.07 -8.47
C LEU A 102 -12.35 -2.50 -9.73
N LEU A 103 -13.16 -3.31 -10.43
CA LEU A 103 -13.84 -2.86 -11.64
C LEU A 103 -14.85 -1.74 -11.36
N ALA A 104 -15.54 -1.80 -10.21
CA ALA A 104 -16.43 -0.73 -9.78
C ALA A 104 -15.69 0.59 -9.53
N TYR A 105 -14.50 0.53 -8.94
CA TYR A 105 -13.63 1.69 -8.74
C TYR A 105 -13.17 2.30 -10.07
N GLN A 106 -12.65 1.48 -11.00
CA GLN A 106 -12.20 1.95 -12.31
C GLN A 106 -13.32 2.67 -13.10
N ASN A 107 -14.54 2.17 -13.02
CA ASN A 107 -15.70 2.76 -13.67
C ASN A 107 -16.13 4.12 -13.07
N GLN A 108 -15.81 4.39 -11.80
CA GLN A 108 -16.10 5.67 -11.16
C GLN A 108 -15.07 6.75 -11.53
N THR A 109 -13.86 6.33 -11.88
CA THR A 109 -12.74 7.20 -12.25
C THR A 109 -12.54 7.35 -13.76
N SER A 110 -13.37 6.71 -14.59
CA SER A 110 -13.35 6.78 -16.06
C SER A 110 -14.19 7.92 -16.62
#